data_AF-A0A7R9VKZ1-F1
#
_entry.id   AF-A0A7R9VKZ1-F1
#
_cell.length_a   1.000
_cell.length_b   1.000
_cell.length_c   1.000
_cell.angle_alpha   90.00
_cell.angle_beta   90.00
_cell.angle_gamma   90.00
#
_symmetry.space_group_name_H-M   'P 1'
#
loop_
_entity.id
_entity.type
_entity.pdbx_description
1 polymer ?
#
loop_
_entity_poly.entity_id
_entity_poly.type
_entity_poly.pdbx_seq_one_letter_code
_entity_poly.pdbx_strand_id
1 'polypeptide(L)'
;ADERSRRAQYSEWEAEERERREEMARLAYVEPRDDDVPWTEEELLRYDGTESDDGPILFAADGIVFNVWKGRHFYGPGCEYHLFAGRDATRLLAKSKLEEETKDE
;
A
#
# COMPACT_ATOMS: atom_id res chain seq x y z
N ALA A 1 -29.71 -13.15 26.10
CA ALA A 1 -28.46 -13.57 25.45
C ALA A 1 -27.43 -13.89 26.52
N ASP A 2 -27.06 -15.17 26.63
CA ASP A 2 -26.11 -15.73 27.60
C ASP A 2 -24.69 -15.16 27.40
N GLU A 3 -23.96 -14.87 28.48
CA GLU A 3 -22.61 -14.27 28.42
C GLU A 3 -21.59 -15.18 27.72
N ARG A 4 -21.77 -16.49 27.80
CA ARG A 4 -20.94 -17.48 27.10
C ARG A 4 -21.15 -17.39 25.58
N SER A 5 -22.39 -17.11 25.16
CA SER A 5 -22.76 -16.91 23.76
C SER A 5 -22.16 -15.63 23.18
N ARG A 6 -22.11 -14.54 23.96
CA ARG A 6 -21.43 -13.28 23.56
C ARG A 6 -19.92 -13.46 23.47
N ARG A 7 -19.29 -14.15 24.44
CA ARG A 7 -17.85 -14.42 24.43
C ARG A 7 -17.43 -15.32 23.26
N ALA A 8 -18.24 -16.34 22.93
CA ALA A 8 -18.01 -17.19 21.76
C ALA A 8 -18.08 -16.38 20.46
N GLN A 9 -19.13 -15.58 20.29
CA GLN A 9 -19.31 -14.71 19.13
C GLN A 9 -18.12 -13.73 18.95
N TYR A 10 -17.64 -13.10 20.02
CA TYR A 10 -16.46 -12.22 19.94
C TYR A 10 -15.18 -12.99 19.58
N SER A 11 -14.96 -14.17 20.15
CA SER A 11 -13.78 -15.00 19.84
C SER A 11 -13.77 -15.48 18.40
N GLU A 12 -14.94 -15.79 17.82
CA GLU A 12 -15.08 -16.15 16.40
C GLU A 12 -14.77 -14.95 15.52
N TRP A 13 -15.37 -13.78 15.81
CA TRP A 13 -15.11 -12.53 15.09
C TRP A 13 -13.62 -12.13 15.11
N GLU A 14 -12.94 -12.24 16.26
CA GLU A 14 -11.50 -11.96 16.37
C GLU A 14 -10.66 -12.93 15.53
N ALA A 15 -11.07 -14.20 15.44
CA ALA A 15 -10.38 -15.20 14.64
C ALA A 15 -10.55 -14.92 13.13
N GLU A 16 -11.76 -14.60 12.69
CA GLU A 16 -12.08 -14.21 11.31
C GLU A 16 -11.32 -12.94 10.89
N GLU A 17 -11.31 -11.90 11.72
CA GLU A 17 -10.57 -10.67 11.44
C GLU A 17 -9.06 -10.90 11.38
N ARG A 18 -8.52 -11.78 12.23
CA ARG A 18 -7.11 -12.17 12.15
C ARG A 18 -6.80 -12.90 10.86
N GLU A 19 -7.62 -13.87 10.48
CA GLU A 19 -7.44 -14.63 9.24
C GLU A 19 -7.49 -13.70 8.02
N ARG A 20 -8.50 -12.83 7.96
CA ARG A 20 -8.62 -11.78 6.95
C ARG A 20 -7.37 -10.89 6.92
N ARG A 21 -6.89 -10.43 8.08
CA ARG A 21 -5.69 -9.57 8.16
C ARG A 21 -4.43 -10.31 7.70
N GLU A 22 -4.31 -11.60 7.98
CA GLU A 22 -3.21 -12.43 7.52
C GLU A 22 -3.28 -12.66 6.01
N GLU A 23 -4.47 -12.87 5.45
CA GLU A 23 -4.70 -12.97 4.02
C GLU A 23 -4.33 -11.67 3.30
N MET A 24 -4.78 -10.53 3.81
CA MET A 24 -4.38 -9.20 3.32
C MET A 24 -2.86 -9.04 3.33
N ALA A 25 -2.19 -9.42 4.44
CA ALA A 25 -0.74 -9.33 4.54
C ALA A 25 -0.02 -10.28 3.57
N ARG A 26 -0.62 -11.45 3.26
CA ARG A 26 -0.11 -12.38 2.25
C ARG A 26 -0.24 -11.81 0.83
N LEU A 27 -1.39 -11.23 0.50
CA LEU A 27 -1.64 -10.63 -0.83
C LEU A 27 -0.78 -9.40 -1.09
N ALA A 28 -0.56 -8.58 -0.06
CA ALA A 28 0.28 -7.39 -0.14
C ALA A 28 1.79 -7.67 0.01
N TYR A 29 2.20 -8.93 0.15
CA TYR A 29 3.61 -9.28 0.28
C TYR A 29 4.33 -9.09 -1.05
N VAL A 30 5.49 -8.43 -0.98
CA VAL A 30 6.44 -8.30 -2.08
C VAL A 30 7.76 -8.83 -1.59
N GLU A 31 8.39 -9.72 -2.35
CA GLU A 31 9.70 -10.25 -2.00
C GLU A 31 10.72 -9.12 -1.89
N PRO A 32 11.52 -9.09 -0.80
CA PRO A 32 12.64 -8.17 -0.71
C PRO A 32 13.57 -8.36 -1.91
N ARG A 33 13.98 -7.25 -2.52
CA ARG A 33 15.00 -7.24 -3.57
C ARG A 33 16.35 -6.82 -2.98
N ASP A 34 17.43 -7.25 -3.63
CA ASP A 34 18.78 -6.83 -3.27
C ASP A 34 18.94 -5.32 -3.51
N ASP A 35 19.63 -4.61 -2.61
CA ASP A 35 19.84 -3.16 -2.67
C ASP A 35 20.60 -2.72 -3.94
N ASP A 36 21.40 -3.62 -4.53
CA ASP A 36 22.17 -3.37 -5.76
C ASP A 36 21.32 -3.43 -7.05
N VAL A 37 20.06 -3.87 -6.95
CA VAL A 37 19.14 -3.96 -8.10
C VAL A 37 18.12 -2.83 -8.04
N PRO A 38 18.31 -1.73 -8.80
CA PRO A 38 17.39 -0.61 -8.75
C PRO A 38 16.03 -1.00 -9.33
N TRP A 39 14.98 -0.47 -8.72
CA TRP A 39 13.63 -0.55 -9.26
C TRP A 39 13.48 0.38 -10.46
N THR A 40 12.88 -0.12 -11.54
CA THR A 40 12.51 0.75 -12.67
C THR A 40 11.16 1.42 -12.44
N GLU A 41 10.90 2.51 -13.15
CA GLU A 41 9.61 3.21 -13.09
C GLU A 41 8.47 2.31 -13.56
N GLU A 42 8.69 1.49 -14.60
CA GLU A 42 7.69 0.55 -15.12
C GLU A 42 7.40 -0.61 -14.15
N GLU A 43 8.37 -0.98 -13.31
CA GLU A 43 8.18 -1.97 -12.27
C GLU A 43 7.35 -1.40 -11.12
N LEU A 44 7.69 -0.20 -10.65
CA LEU A 44 6.94 0.50 -9.60
C LEU A 44 5.49 0.75 -10.03
N LEU A 45 5.26 1.14 -11.29
CA LEU A 45 3.92 1.50 -11.79
C LEU A 45 2.88 0.37 -11.61
N ARG A 46 3.32 -0.89 -11.60
CA ARG A 46 2.44 -2.05 -11.37
C ARG A 46 1.87 -2.12 -9.95
N TYR A 47 2.39 -1.31 -9.04
CA TYR A 47 2.08 -1.29 -7.63
C TYR A 47 1.49 0.06 -7.19
N ASP A 48 0.70 0.70 -8.05
CA ASP A 48 -0.04 1.91 -7.71
C ASP A 48 -1.30 1.64 -6.84
N GLY A 49 -1.69 0.37 -6.69
CA GLY A 49 -2.86 -0.06 -5.93
C GLY A 49 -4.18 -0.03 -6.70
N THR A 50 -4.14 0.14 -8.02
CA THR A 50 -5.32 0.13 -8.90
C THR A 50 -5.76 -1.28 -9.31
N GLU A 51 -4.83 -2.23 -9.42
CA GLU A 51 -5.10 -3.61 -9.86
C GLU A 51 -5.89 -4.44 -8.84
N SER A 52 -5.75 -4.15 -7.54
CA SER A 52 -6.43 -4.90 -6.47
C SER A 52 -6.63 -4.04 -5.21
N ASP A 53 -7.72 -4.30 -4.50
CA ASP A 53 -8.02 -3.67 -3.21
C ASP A 53 -7.13 -4.14 -2.06
N ASP A 54 -6.52 -5.32 -2.22
CA ASP A 54 -5.76 -6.02 -1.18
C ASP A 54 -4.29 -6.23 -1.59
N GLY A 55 -3.90 -5.66 -2.73
CA GLY A 55 -2.56 -5.75 -3.30
C GLY A 55 -1.54 -4.81 -2.66
N PRO A 56 -0.25 -4.99 -2.97
CA PRO A 56 0.80 -4.08 -2.53
C PRO A 56 0.66 -2.71 -3.18
N ILE A 57 1.06 -1.69 -2.43
CA ILE A 57 1.20 -0.32 -2.92
C ILE A 57 2.62 0.10 -2.65
N LEU A 58 3.41 0.35 -3.70
CA LEU A 58 4.81 0.71 -3.59
C LEU A 58 5.02 2.16 -4.02
N PHE A 59 5.97 2.84 -3.40
CA PHE A 59 6.58 4.05 -3.96
C PHE A 59 8.05 4.13 -3.58
N ALA A 60 8.85 4.83 -4.37
CA ALA A 60 10.24 5.11 -4.04
C ALA A 60 10.41 6.51 -3.45
N ALA A 61 11.29 6.65 -2.45
CA ALA A 61 11.77 7.93 -1.97
C ALA A 61 13.24 7.80 -1.58
N ASP A 62 14.06 8.72 -2.09
CA ASP A 62 15.51 8.75 -1.89
C ASP A 62 16.19 7.41 -2.24
N GLY A 63 15.73 6.79 -3.35
CA GLY A 63 16.23 5.49 -3.82
C GLY A 63 15.75 4.28 -3.01
N ILE A 64 14.97 4.46 -1.95
CA ILE A 64 14.41 3.39 -1.13
C ILE A 64 12.96 3.13 -1.53
N VAL A 65 12.59 1.87 -1.72
CA VAL A 65 11.21 1.46 -2.03
C VAL A 65 10.47 1.07 -0.76
N PHE A 66 9.31 1.70 -0.57
CA PHE A 66 8.44 1.48 0.58
C PHE A 66 7.17 0.75 0.15
N ASN A 67 6.82 -0.32 0.85
CA ASN A 67 5.51 -0.96 0.73
C ASN A 67 4.54 -0.36 1.76
N VAL A 68 3.57 0.40 1.26
CA VAL A 68 2.61 1.17 2.05
C VAL A 68 1.18 0.63 1.98
N TRP A 69 1.02 -0.67 1.67
CA TRP A 69 -0.29 -1.32 1.60
C TRP A 69 -1.18 -1.11 2.85
N LYS A 70 -0.58 -1.06 4.06
CA LYS A 70 -1.31 -0.79 5.32
C LYS A 70 -1.95 0.61 5.34
N GLY A 71 -1.41 1.54 4.58
CA GLY A 71 -1.87 2.90 4.41
C GLY A 71 -2.77 3.08 3.20
N ARG A 72 -3.47 2.04 2.71
CA ARG A 72 -4.29 2.15 1.49
C ARG A 72 -5.35 3.27 1.52
N HIS A 73 -5.86 3.63 2.69
CA HIS A 73 -6.78 4.77 2.86
C HIS A 73 -6.12 6.14 2.60
N PHE A 74 -4.79 6.18 2.47
CA PHE A 74 -3.98 7.35 2.13
C PHE A 74 -3.43 7.27 0.71
N TYR A 75 -2.88 6.11 0.31
CA TYR A 75 -2.16 5.92 -0.94
C TYR A 75 -2.95 5.19 -2.04
N GLY A 76 -4.10 4.62 -1.70
CA GLY A 76 -4.95 3.89 -2.62
C GLY A 76 -5.63 4.80 -3.65
N PRO A 77 -6.21 4.23 -4.71
CA PRO A 77 -6.85 4.98 -5.78
C PRO A 77 -7.89 5.96 -5.26
N GLY A 78 -7.80 7.22 -5.68
CA GLY A 78 -8.72 8.30 -5.28
C GLY A 78 -8.43 8.94 -3.92
N CYS A 79 -7.39 8.50 -3.21
CA CYS A 79 -6.92 9.13 -1.97
C CYS A 79 -5.89 10.24 -2.24
N GLU A 80 -5.71 11.15 -1.27
CA GLU A 80 -4.87 12.36 -1.39
C GLU A 80 -3.40 12.07 -1.76
N TYR A 81 -2.84 10.96 -1.27
CA TYR A 81 -1.44 10.60 -1.51
C TYR A 81 -1.25 9.56 -2.61
N HIS A 82 -2.31 9.25 -3.37
CA HIS A 82 -2.24 8.29 -4.48
C HIS A 82 -1.23 8.70 -5.56
N LEU A 83 -0.95 10.01 -5.71
CA LEU A 83 0.03 10.48 -6.68
C LEU A 83 1.45 9.92 -6.46
N PHE A 84 1.76 9.44 -5.26
CA PHE A 84 3.04 8.85 -4.93
C PHE A 84 3.09 7.37 -5.32
N ALA A 85 1.94 6.71 -5.37
CA ALA A 85 1.84 5.28 -5.62
C ALA A 85 2.37 4.94 -7.01
N GLY A 86 3.13 3.85 -7.07
CA GLY A 86 3.72 3.29 -8.27
C GLY A 86 4.82 4.11 -8.93
N ARG A 87 5.44 5.08 -8.23
CA ARG A 87 6.51 5.91 -8.83
C ARG A 87 7.55 6.38 -7.81
N ASP A 88 8.57 7.09 -8.30
CA ASP A 88 9.53 7.80 -7.45
C ASP A 88 8.94 9.15 -6.99
N ALA A 89 8.56 9.19 -5.72
CA ALA A 89 7.97 10.35 -5.06
C ALA A 89 9.03 11.33 -4.53
N THR A 90 10.33 11.07 -4.66
CA THR A 90 11.42 11.90 -4.10
C THR A 90 11.25 13.38 -4.45
N ARG A 91 11.00 13.67 -5.74
CA ARG A 91 10.84 15.05 -6.21
C ARG A 91 9.55 15.69 -5.68
N LEU A 92 8.47 14.94 -5.57
CA LEU A 92 7.18 15.44 -5.09
C LEU A 92 7.23 15.76 -3.60
N LEU A 93 7.83 14.85 -2.81
CA LEU A 93 8.10 15.04 -1.39
C LEU A 93 9.03 16.22 -1.16
N ALA A 94 10.14 16.32 -1.90
CA ALA A 94 11.08 17.43 -1.79
C ALA A 94 10.45 18.79 -2.11
N LYS A 95 9.50 18.83 -3.05
CA LYS A 95 8.76 20.05 -3.41
C LYS A 95 7.55 20.33 -2.52
N SER A 96 7.22 19.43 -1.58
CA SER A 96 5.97 19.48 -0.79
C SER A 96 4.73 19.65 -1.68
N LYS A 97 4.71 18.97 -2.83
CA LYS A 97 3.61 19.04 -3.81
C LYS A 97 2.79 17.75 -3.78
N LEU A 98 1.47 17.91 -3.89
CA LEU A 98 0.48 16.83 -4.01
C LEU A 98 -0.25 16.86 -5.37
N GLU A 99 0.31 17.59 -6.35
CA GLU A 99 -0.26 17.74 -7.69
C GLU A 99 0.76 17.24 -8.71
N GLU A 100 0.28 16.54 -9.74
CA GLU A 100 1.12 16.19 -10.89
C GLU A 100 1.55 17.48 -11.59
N GLU A 101 2.86 17.65 -11.83
CA GLU A 101 3.34 18.68 -12.76
C GLU A 101 2.89 18.25 -14.16
N THR A 102 1.77 18.78 -14.65
CA THR A 102 1.44 18.72 -16.08
C THR A 102 2.61 19.38 -16.81
N LYS A 103 3.31 18.61 -17.64
CA LYS A 103 4.23 19.18 -18.62
C LYS A 103 3.38 19.90 -19.67
N ASP A 104 2.92 21.09 -19.34
CA ASP A 104 2.45 22.05 -20.34
C ASP A 104 3.70 22.76 -20.88
N GLU A 105 4.21 22.26 -22.01
CA GLU A 105 5.14 22.96 -22.91
C GLU A 105 4.40 23.94 -23.81
#